data_AF-A0A8I1RGU6-F1
#
_entry.id   AF-A0A8I1RGU6-F1
#
_cell.length_a   1.000
_cell.length_b   1.000
_cell.length_c   1.000
_cell.angle_alpha   90.00
_cell.angle_beta   90.00
_cell.angle_gamma   90.00
#
_symmetry.space_group_name_H-M   'P 1'
#
loop_
_entity.id
_entity.type
_entity.pdbx_description
1 polymer ?
#
loop_
_entity_poly.entity_id
_entity_poly.type
_entity_poly.pdbx_seq_one_letter_code
_entity_poly.pdbx_strand_id
1 'polypeptide(L)' 'AHALIADPDDRPVGEVTSGTVSPTLGHPVMLARIQRGALDNATRAPLAAIVRNRRLAVTPSPLPFVPKRYRR' A
#
# COMPACT_ATOMS: atom_id res chain seq x y z
N ALA A 1 -7.09 -5.95 -8.83
CA ALA A 1 -7.52 -4.67 -8.22
C ALA A 1 -6.99 -3.52 -9.07
N HIS A 2 -7.64 -2.36 -9.06
CA HIS A 2 -7.29 -1.16 -9.84
C HIS A 2 -7.60 0.12 -9.04
N ALA A 3 -7.14 0.17 -7.78
CA ALA A 3 -7.37 1.32 -6.90
C ALA A 3 -6.19 2.29 -6.98
N LEU A 4 -6.46 3.60 -7.03
CA LEU A 4 -5.42 4.62 -7.10
C LEU A 4 -4.68 4.75 -5.77
N ILE A 5 -3.36 4.93 -5.84
CA ILE A 5 -2.56 5.45 -4.75
C ILE A 5 -2.31 6.93 -5.04
N ALA A 6 -2.65 7.79 -4.09
CA ALA A 6 -2.47 9.22 -4.16
C ALA A 6 -1.44 9.72 -3.14
N ASP A 7 -0.73 10.79 -3.51
CA ASP A 7 0.14 11.54 -2.61
C ASP A 7 -0.70 12.47 -1.69
N PRO A 8 -0.08 13.25 -0.79
CA PRO A 8 -0.78 14.21 0.07
C PRO A 8 -1.55 15.31 -0.67
N ASP A 9 -1.16 15.64 -1.90
CA ASP A 9 -1.79 16.68 -2.74
C ASP A 9 -2.90 16.09 -3.64
N ASP A 10 -3.39 14.89 -3.32
CA ASP A 10 -4.37 14.11 -4.09
C ASP A 10 -3.92 13.76 -5.53
N ARG A 11 -2.62 13.86 -5.84
CA ARG A 11 -2.11 13.45 -7.16
C ARG A 11 -1.96 11.92 -7.22
N PRO A 12 -2.43 11.26 -8.30
CA PRO A 12 -2.23 9.83 -8.47
C PRO A 12 -0.75 9.54 -8.75
N VAL A 13 -0.14 8.69 -7.91
CA VAL A 13 1.30 8.33 -7.98
C VAL A 13 1.52 6.81 -8.12
N GLY A 14 0.44 6.04 -8.17
CA GLY A 14 0.51 4.59 -8.30
C GLY A 14 -0.84 3.92 -8.33
N GLU A 15 -0.80 2.59 -8.36
CA GLU A 15 -2.00 1.76 -8.46
C GLU A 15 -1.81 0.44 -7.69
N VAL A 16 -2.86 0.06 -6.97
CA VAL A 16 -2.97 -1.23 -6.28
C VAL A 16 -3.21 -2.34 -7.29
N THR A 17 -2.34 -3.34 -7.31
CA THR A 17 -2.47 -4.51 -8.19
C THR A 17 -3.21 -5.66 -7.50
N SER A 18 -2.88 -5.89 -6.21
CA SER A 18 -3.43 -6.96 -5.37
C SER A 18 -3.77 -6.43 -3.99
N GLY A 19 -4.86 -6.89 -3.39
CA GLY A 19 -5.25 -6.49 -2.03
C GLY A 19 -6.15 -7.51 -1.38
N THR A 20 -6.02 -7.65 -0.06
CA THR A 20 -6.87 -8.53 0.77
C THR A 20 -6.89 -8.03 2.22
N VAL A 21 -7.80 -8.58 3.03
CA VAL A 21 -7.73 -8.46 4.49
C VAL A 21 -6.88 -9.62 4.99
N SER A 22 -5.77 -9.34 5.68
CA SER A 22 -4.91 -10.38 6.24
C SER A 22 -5.51 -10.92 7.55
N PRO A 23 -5.92 -12.19 7.64
CA PRO A 23 -6.42 -12.75 8.90
C PRO A 23 -5.32 -12.80 9.98
N THR A 24 -4.07 -13.06 9.58
CA THR A 24 -2.92 -13.14 10.49
C THR A 24 -2.56 -11.79 11.10
N LEU A 25 -2.67 -10.71 10.34
CA LEU A 25 -2.30 -9.36 10.80
C LEU A 25 -3.50 -8.58 11.35
N GLY A 26 -4.74 -9.06 11.11
CA GLY A 26 -5.96 -8.37 11.56
C GLY A 26 -6.26 -7.06 10.82
N HIS A 27 -5.53 -6.75 9.75
CA HIS A 27 -5.72 -5.53 8.97
C HIS A 27 -5.51 -5.76 7.46
N PRO A 28 -6.02 -4.84 6.61
CA PRO A 28 -5.79 -4.90 5.16
C PRO A 28 -4.29 -4.86 4.81
N VAL A 29 -3.94 -5.57 3.74
CA VAL A 29 -2.63 -5.53 3.09
C VAL A 29 -2.81 -5.51 1.58
N MET A 30 -1.84 -4.94 0.87
CA MET A 30 -1.91 -4.80 -0.59
C MET A 30 -0.52 -4.65 -1.21
N LEU A 31 -0.44 -4.95 -2.50
CA LEU A 31 0.69 -4.67 -3.36
C LEU A 31 0.29 -3.58 -4.35
N ALA A 32 1.22 -2.68 -4.64
CA ALA A 32 1.00 -1.57 -5.55
C ALA A 32 2.27 -1.28 -6.37
N ARG A 33 2.09 -0.79 -7.60
CA ARG A 33 3.16 -0.14 -8.36
C ARG A 33 3.13 1.35 -8.03
N ILE A 34 4.25 1.91 -7.62
CA ILE A 34 4.35 3.30 -7.15
C ILE A 34 5.53 3.98 -7.82
N GLN A 35 5.39 5.26 -8.18
CA GLN A 35 6.48 6.10 -8.64
C GLN A 35 7.55 6.24 -7.54
N ARG A 36 8.82 5.99 -7.88
CA ARG A 36 9.93 5.97 -6.91
C ARG A 36 10.00 7.22 -6.03
N GLY A 37 9.90 8.42 -6.62
CA GLY A 37 9.98 9.68 -5.88
C GLY A 37 8.86 9.87 -4.85
N ALA A 38 7.68 9.28 -5.06
CA ALA A 38 6.60 9.30 -4.08
C ALA A 38 6.91 8.37 -2.89
N LEU A 39 7.56 7.23 -3.15
CA LEU A 39 7.95 6.27 -2.11
C LEU A 39 9.04 6.84 -1.18
N ASP A 40 10.02 7.55 -1.72
CA ASP A 40 11.11 8.16 -0.93
C ASP A 40 10.57 9.16 0.12
N ASN A 41 9.48 9.86 -0.21
CA ASN A 41 8.82 10.83 0.69
C ASN A 41 7.77 10.19 1.61
N ALA A 42 7.35 8.95 1.35
CA ALA A 42 6.21 8.32 2.01
C ALA A 42 6.39 8.13 3.54
N THR A 43 7.64 8.17 4.02
CA THR A 43 7.95 8.10 5.47
C THR A 43 7.62 9.40 6.21
N ARG A 44 7.68 10.55 5.52
CA ARG A 44 7.36 11.87 6.08
C ARG A 44 5.96 12.34 5.70
N ALA A 45 5.47 11.90 4.55
CA ALA A 45 4.19 12.31 3.99
C ALA A 45 3.42 11.07 3.52
N PRO A 46 2.51 10.52 4.34
CA PRO A 46 1.89 9.23 4.06
C PRO A 46 1.02 9.28 2.80
N LEU A 47 1.15 8.23 1.99
CA LEU A 47 0.32 8.01 0.81
C LEU A 47 -1.09 7.60 1.24
N ALA A 48 -2.04 7.65 0.30
CA ALA A 48 -3.38 7.14 0.52
C ALA A 48 -3.85 6.22 -0.61
N ALA A 49 -4.54 5.15 -0.26
CA ALA A 49 -5.32 4.38 -1.22
C ALA A 49 -6.73 4.96 -1.34
N ILE A 50 -7.20 5.15 -2.57
CA ILE A 50 -8.56 5.58 -2.85
C ILE A 50 -9.44 4.35 -3.05
N VAL A 51 -10.21 3.99 -2.02
CA VAL A 51 -11.02 2.77 -1.99
C VAL A 51 -12.48 3.15 -1.76
N ARG A 52 -13.36 2.81 -2.71
CA ARG A 52 -14.80 3.13 -2.63
C ARG A 52 -15.04 4.61 -2.30
N ASN A 53 -14.32 5.50 -2.99
CA ASN A 53 -14.35 6.95 -2.80
C ASN A 53 -13.92 7.44 -1.40
N ARG A 54 -13.19 6.61 -0.64
CA ARG A 54 -12.58 6.98 0.64
C ARG A 54 -11.08 7.03 0.52
N ARG A 55 -10.48 8.05 1.12
CA ARG A 55 -9.04 8.20 1.27
C ARG A 55 -8.60 7.46 2.52
N LEU A 56 -7.90 6.34 2.34
CA LEU A 56 -7.36 5.53 3.43
C LEU A 56 -5.85 5.72 3.48
N ALA A 57 -5.31 6.19 4.61
CA ALA A 57 -3.87 6.35 4.79
C ALA A 57 -3.17 4.98 4.75
N VAL A 58 -2.02 4.93 4.08
CA VAL A 58 -1.26 3.70 3.87
C VAL A 58 0.22 3.98 4.07
N THR A 59 0.94 3.00 4.58
CA THR A 59 2.39 3.08 4.80
C THR A 59 3.11 1.97 4.03
N PRO A 60 4.28 2.25 3.43
CA PRO A 60 5.12 1.21 2.86
C PRO A 60 5.50 0.18 3.93
N SER A 61 5.48 -1.10 3.56
CA SER A 61 5.87 -2.21 4.43
C SER A 61 6.78 -3.16 3.66
N PRO A 62 7.87 -3.65 4.28
CA PRO A 62 8.74 -4.63 3.64
C PRO A 62 8.00 -5.94 3.40
N LEU A 63 8.40 -6.65 2.35
CA LEU A 63 7.91 -8.01 2.07
C LEU A 63 8.87 -9.07 2.60
N PRO A 64 8.36 -10.24 3.00
CA PRO A 64 6.94 -10.60 3.09
C PRO A 64 6.25 -9.93 4.29
N PHE A 65 4.94 -9.66 4.18
CA PHE A 65 4.15 -9.09 5.29
C PHE A 65 4.14 -9.97 6.55
N VAL A 66 4.27 -11.29 6.38
CA VAL A 66 4.39 -12.28 7.45
C VAL A 66 5.63 -13.14 7.15
N PRO A 67 6.52 -13.38 8.13
CA PRO A 67 7.70 -14.21 7.92
C PRO A 67 7.36 -15.61 7.38
N LYS A 68 8.09 -16.04 6.36
CA LYS A 68 7.90 -17.34 5.72
C LYS A 68 8.51 -18.45 6.60
N ARG A 69 7.78 -19.53 6.84
CA ARG A 69 8.22 -20.73 7.57
C ARG A 69 8.53 -21.88 6.61
N TYR A 70 9.43 -21.62 5.67
CA TYR A 70 9.81 -22.63 4.69
C TYR A 70 10.55 -23.79 5.35
N ARG A 71 10.16 -25.02 5.02
CA ARG A 71 10.95 -26.21 5.34
C ARG A 71 12.25 -26.14 4.55
N ARG A 72 13.37 -26.34 5.24
CA ARG A 72 14.70 -26.47 4.64
C ARG A 72 15.08 -27.93 4.58
#